data_AF-A0A522W8V0-F1
#
_entry.id   AF-A0A522W8V0-F1
#
_cell.length_a   1.000
_cell.length_b   1.000
_cell.length_c   1.000
_cell.angle_alpha   90.00
_cell.angle_beta   90.00
_cell.angle_gamma   90.00
#
_symmetry.space_group_name_H-M   'P 1'
#
loop_
_entity.id
_entity.type
_entity.pdbx_description
1 polymer ?
#
loop_
_entity_poly.entity_id
_entity_poly.type
_entity_poly.pdbx_seq_one_letter_code
_entity_poly.pdbx_strand_id
1 'polypeptide(L)'
;GHMRLIDLVNALFSLPETADLELAVSRLMAHTLAHFAHEEAYLNSHSAAACNRHQDEHVRLFTELELICQRLVKNGGKELDSAMASFLRHWMVAHIMSHDKKDAIFMRKAS
;
A
#
# COMPACT_ATOMS: atom_id res chain seq x y z
N GLY A 1 -1.93 9.83 -0.09
CA GLY A 1 -0.94 10.34 0.85
C GLY A 1 -0.41 9.23 1.75
N HIS A 2 0.91 9.21 1.94
CA HIS A 2 1.64 8.17 2.67
C HIS A 2 1.23 8.07 4.16
N MET A 3 1.00 9.20 4.83
CA MET A 3 0.60 9.19 6.25
C MET A 3 -0.69 8.41 6.49
N ARG A 4 -1.66 8.54 5.58
CA ARG A 4 -2.92 7.80 5.70
C ARG A 4 -2.74 6.30 5.43
N LEU A 5 -1.80 5.90 4.58
CA LEU A 5 -1.43 4.48 4.44
C LEU A 5 -0.85 3.95 5.75
N ILE A 6 0.04 4.72 6.37
CA ILE A 6 0.65 4.36 7.65
C ILE A 6 -0.40 4.20 8.74
N ASP A 7 -1.34 5.14 8.85
CA ASP A 7 -2.43 5.07 9.82
C ASP A 7 -3.29 3.82 9.61
N LEU A 8 -3.60 3.47 8.36
CA LEU A 8 -4.40 2.28 8.04
C LEU A 8 -3.66 0.98 8.38
N VAL A 9 -2.36 0.90 8.10
CA VAL A 9 -1.52 -0.26 8.46
C VAL A 9 -1.38 -0.38 9.97
N ASN A 10 -1.18 0.73 10.69
CA ASN A 10 -1.11 0.73 12.15
C ASN A 10 -2.45 0.33 12.79
N ALA A 11 -3.56 0.86 12.26
CA ALA A 11 -4.89 0.49 12.69
C ALA A 11 -5.15 -1.01 12.48
N LEU A 12 -4.74 -1.56 11.34
CA LEU A 12 -4.84 -2.99 11.04
C LEU A 12 -4.13 -3.86 12.08
N PHE A 13 -2.91 -3.48 12.50
CA PHE A 13 -2.16 -4.20 13.52
C PHE A 13 -2.70 -4.04 14.94
N SER A 14 -3.52 -3.03 15.18
CA SER A 14 -4.08 -2.71 16.51
C SER A 14 -5.56 -3.10 16.62
N LEU A 15 -6.09 -3.86 15.65
CA LEU A 15 -7.46 -4.31 15.68
C LEU A 15 -7.69 -5.30 16.84
N PRO A 16 -8.79 -5.16 17.59
CA PRO A 16 -9.20 -6.21 18.52
C PRO A 16 -9.63 -7.46 17.76
N GLU A 17 -9.56 -8.64 18.40
CA GLU A 17 -9.98 -9.92 17.80
C GLU A 17 -11.45 -9.94 17.31
N THR A 18 -12.29 -9.06 17.88
CA THR A 18 -13.70 -8.92 17.51
C THR A 18 -13.93 -7.99 16.31
N ALA A 19 -12.89 -7.34 15.80
CA ALA A 19 -13.01 -6.42 14.68
C ALA A 19 -13.15 -7.15 13.35
N ASP A 20 -13.82 -6.47 12.42
CA ASP A 20 -13.92 -6.90 11.04
C ASP A 20 -12.60 -6.64 10.30
N LEU A 21 -11.74 -7.66 10.28
CA LEU A 21 -10.45 -7.64 9.62
C LEU A 21 -10.61 -7.48 8.10
N GLU A 22 -11.66 -8.05 7.51
CA GLU A 22 -11.95 -7.96 6.07
C GLU A 22 -12.27 -6.52 5.68
N LEU A 23 -13.08 -5.82 6.47
CA LEU A 23 -13.37 -4.40 6.28
C LEU A 23 -12.11 -3.53 6.40
N ALA A 24 -11.26 -3.78 7.40
CA ALA A 24 -10.04 -3.00 7.60
C ALA A 24 -9.06 -3.17 6.43
N VAL A 25 -8.91 -4.39 5.94
CA VAL A 25 -8.06 -4.72 4.80
C VAL A 25 -8.62 -4.16 3.49
N SER A 26 -9.94 -4.21 3.31
CA SER A 26 -10.61 -3.58 2.16
C SER A 26 -10.39 -2.06 2.14
N ARG A 27 -10.40 -1.40 3.30
CA ARG A 27 -10.08 0.03 3.42
C ARG A 27 -8.62 0.32 3.07
N LEU A 28 -7.70 -0.54 3.52
CA LEU A 28 -6.28 -0.43 3.14
C LEU A 28 -6.11 -0.56 1.62
N MET A 29 -6.70 -1.59 0.99
CA MET A 29 -6.66 -1.76 -0.47
C MET A 29 -7.17 -0.55 -1.23
N ALA A 30 -8.36 -0.05 -0.86
CA ALA A 30 -8.98 1.08 -1.53
C ALA A 30 -8.10 2.34 -1.46
N HIS A 31 -7.52 2.60 -0.29
CA HIS A 31 -6.64 3.76 -0.10
C HIS A 31 -5.31 3.58 -0.83
N THR A 32 -4.72 2.37 -0.85
CA THR A 32 -3.51 2.06 -1.63
C THR A 32 -3.73 2.30 -3.12
N LEU A 33 -4.84 1.81 -3.69
CA LEU A 33 -5.14 1.98 -5.11
C LEU A 33 -5.33 3.47 -5.47
N ALA A 34 -6.06 4.21 -4.63
CA ALA A 34 -6.26 5.64 -4.83
C ALA A 34 -4.93 6.44 -4.71
N HIS A 35 -4.07 6.05 -3.77
CA HIS A 35 -2.74 6.64 -3.60
C HIS A 35 -1.87 6.40 -4.84
N PHE A 36 -1.81 5.16 -5.32
CA PHE A 36 -1.04 4.81 -6.51
C PHE A 36 -1.50 5.56 -7.76
N ALA A 37 -2.81 5.60 -8.01
CA ALA A 37 -3.37 6.33 -9.14
C ALA A 37 -3.03 7.84 -9.10
N HIS A 38 -3.00 8.43 -7.90
CA HIS A 38 -2.63 9.84 -7.74
C HIS A 38 -1.16 10.09 -8.09
N GLU A 39 -0.25 9.26 -7.57
CA GLU A 39 1.19 9.33 -7.85
C GLU A 39 1.50 9.12 -9.34
N GLU A 40 0.87 8.13 -9.96
CA GLU A 40 1.04 7.83 -11.37
C GLU A 40 0.53 8.97 -12.26
N ALA A 41 -0.64 9.53 -11.97
CA ALA A 41 -1.16 10.69 -12.71
C ALA A 41 -0.22 11.88 -12.61
N TYR A 42 0.35 12.11 -11.43
CA TYR A 42 1.32 13.18 -11.21
C TYR A 42 2.63 12.92 -11.96
N LEU A 43 3.21 11.72 -11.87
CA LEU A 43 4.46 11.37 -12.55
C LEU A 43 4.32 11.36 -14.06
N ASN A 44 3.20 10.86 -14.59
CA ASN A 44 2.93 10.85 -16.02
C ASN A 44 2.93 12.27 -16.61
N SER A 45 2.51 13.27 -15.83
CA SER A 45 2.55 14.68 -16.26
C SER A 45 3.97 15.29 -16.29
N HIS A 46 4.97 14.61 -15.70
CA HIS A 46 6.36 15.09 -15.62
C HIS A 46 7.35 14.23 -16.42
N SER A 47 7.20 12.91 -16.40
CA SER A 47 8.10 11.96 -17.08
C SER A 47 7.47 10.57 -17.25
N ALA A 48 7.21 10.17 -18.49
CA ALA A 48 6.71 8.83 -18.81
C ALA A 48 7.68 7.71 -18.37
N ALA A 49 8.99 7.95 -18.45
CA ALA A 49 9.99 6.97 -18.04
C ALA A 49 10.03 6.76 -16.52
N ALA A 50 9.78 7.82 -15.73
CA ALA A 50 9.62 7.70 -14.28
C ALA A 50 8.31 7.00 -13.94
N CYS A 51 7.21 7.40 -14.58
CA CYS A 51 5.90 6.79 -14.42
C CYS A 51 5.91 5.27 -14.65
N ASN A 52 6.50 4.79 -15.76
CA ASN A 52 6.54 3.35 -16.05
C ASN A 52 7.27 2.54 -14.97
N ARG A 53 8.41 3.04 -14.46
CA ARG A 53 9.15 2.35 -13.40
C ARG A 53 8.34 2.30 -12.09
N HIS A 54 7.63 3.38 -11.79
CA HIS A 54 6.79 3.50 -10.60
C HIS A 54 5.57 2.59 -10.68
N GLN A 55 4.95 2.49 -11.85
CA GLN A 55 3.85 1.57 -12.13
C GLN A 55 4.26 0.10 -11.94
N ASP A 56 5.44 -0.29 -12.43
CA ASP A 56 5.93 -1.67 -12.23
C ASP A 56 6.10 -2.02 -10.75
N GLU A 57 6.54 -1.07 -9.92
CA GLU A 57 6.60 -1.22 -8.46
C GLU A 57 5.19 -1.35 -7.87
N HIS A 58 4.27 -0.43 -8.19
CA HIS A 58 2.88 -0.48 -7.73
C HIS A 58 2.15 -1.78 -8.07
N VAL A 59 2.30 -2.29 -9.30
CA VAL A 59 1.67 -3.55 -9.73
C VAL A 59 2.14 -4.72 -8.87
N ARG A 60 3.44 -4.81 -8.58
CA ARG A 60 3.99 -5.87 -7.72
C ARG A 60 3.41 -5.79 -6.31
N LEU A 61 3.38 -4.59 -5.74
CA LEU A 61 2.90 -4.36 -4.38
C LEU A 61 1.42 -4.61 -4.23
N PHE A 62 0.62 -4.17 -5.22
CA PHE A 62 -0.81 -4.41 -5.25
C PHE A 62 -1.12 -5.90 -5.39
N THR A 63 -0.38 -6.63 -6.23
CA THR A 63 -0.54 -8.09 -6.39
C THR A 63 -0.33 -8.82 -5.06
N GLU A 64 0.74 -8.48 -4.33
CA GLU A 64 1.00 -9.08 -3.02
C GLU A 64 -0.07 -8.72 -1.98
N LEU A 65 -0.56 -7.48 -1.99
CA LEU A 65 -1.67 -7.06 -1.14
C LEU A 65 -2.95 -7.85 -1.46
N GLU A 66 -3.25 -8.06 -2.74
CA GLU A 66 -4.38 -8.89 -3.19
C GLU A 66 -4.27 -10.33 -2.69
N LEU A 67 -3.08 -10.93 -2.78
CA LEU A 67 -2.83 -12.28 -2.26
C LEU A 67 -3.07 -12.38 -0.75
N ILE A 68 -2.70 -11.34 0.00
CA ILE A 68 -2.98 -11.26 1.44
C ILE A 68 -4.49 -11.24 1.68
N CYS A 69 -5.24 -10.41 0.94
CA CYS A 69 -6.69 -10.31 1.07
C CYS A 69 -7.38 -11.64 0.76
N GLN A 70 -6.96 -12.33 -0.31
CA GLN A 70 -7.49 -13.63 -0.68
C GLN A 70 -7.23 -14.69 0.41
N ARG A 71 -6.03 -14.69 1.02
CA ARG A 71 -5.72 -15.60 2.14
C ARG A 71 -6.56 -15.30 3.38
N LEU A 72 -6.78 -14.02 3.69
CA LEU A 72 -7.63 -13.61 4.80
C LEU A 72 -9.07 -14.09 4.63
N VAL A 73 -9.65 -13.88 3.44
CA VAL A 73 -11.00 -14.36 3.11
C VAL A 73 -11.08 -15.89 3.25
N LYS A 74 -10.08 -16.63 2.75
CA LYS A 74 -10.02 -18.10 2.88
C LYS A 74 -9.98 -18.58 4.32
N ASN A 75 -9.33 -17.83 5.21
CA ASN A 75 -9.23 -18.15 6.64
C ASN A 75 -10.42 -17.62 7.46
N GLY A 76 -11.43 -17.04 6.80
CA GLY A 76 -12.62 -16.47 7.45
C GLY A 76 -12.36 -15.16 8.18
N GLY A 77 -11.33 -14.40 7.78
CA GLY A 77 -11.03 -13.08 8.31
C GLY A 77 -10.58 -13.06 9.78
N LYS A 78 -10.07 -14.18 10.30
CA LYS A 78 -9.83 -14.34 11.75
C LYS A 78 -8.53 -13.71 12.25
N GLU A 79 -7.47 -13.76 11.46
CA GLU A 79 -6.16 -13.28 11.89
C GLU A 79 -5.28 -12.87 10.71
N LEU A 80 -4.39 -11.91 10.98
CA LEU A 80 -3.31 -11.54 10.07
C LEU A 80 -2.07 -12.38 10.42
N ASP A 81 -1.65 -13.27 9.52
CA ASP A 81 -0.48 -14.11 9.81
C ASP A 81 0.83 -13.29 9.87
N SER A 82 1.86 -13.86 10.48
CA SER A 82 3.14 -13.18 10.69
C SER A 82 3.85 -12.81 9.38
N ALA A 83 3.64 -13.56 8.31
CA ALA A 83 4.22 -13.27 6.99
C ALA A 83 3.51 -12.09 6.33
N MET A 84 2.17 -12.02 6.41
CA MET A 84 1.37 -10.87 5.98
C MET A 84 1.76 -9.60 6.74
N ALA A 85 1.90 -9.72 8.06
CA ALA A 85 2.31 -8.62 8.93
C ALA A 85 3.70 -8.10 8.56
N SER A 86 4.63 -9.02 8.29
CA SER A 86 5.98 -8.69 7.86
C SER A 86 5.97 -8.00 6.49
N PHE A 87 5.20 -8.52 5.54
CA PHE A 87 5.07 -7.92 4.21
C PHE A 87 4.58 -6.47 4.29
N LEU A 88 3.46 -6.21 4.98
CA LEU A 88 2.87 -4.87 5.05
C LEU A 88 3.82 -3.84 5.67
N ARG A 89 4.60 -4.23 6.68
CA ARG A 89 5.63 -3.36 7.28
C ARG A 89 6.78 -3.09 6.32
N HIS A 90 7.36 -4.14 5.73
CA HIS A 90 8.50 -3.98 4.84
C HIS A 90 8.13 -3.23 3.56
N TRP A 91 6.98 -3.55 2.99
CA TRP A 91 6.47 -2.88 1.80
C TRP A 91 6.31 -1.38 2.03
N MET A 92 5.60 -0.95 3.08
CA MET A 92 5.41 0.48 3.30
C MET A 92 6.73 1.23 3.45
N VAL A 93 7.68 0.68 4.21
CA VAL A 93 9.00 1.29 4.38
C VAL A 93 9.73 1.34 3.04
N ALA A 94 9.72 0.25 2.27
CA ALA A 94 10.36 0.20 0.96
C ALA A 94 9.73 1.20 -0.01
N HIS A 95 8.40 1.28 -0.09
CA HIS A 95 7.66 2.20 -0.96
C HIS A 95 8.01 3.66 -0.67
N ILE A 96 7.91 4.05 0.61
CA ILE A 96 8.21 5.42 1.06
C ILE A 96 9.70 5.75 0.82
N MET A 97 10.62 4.84 1.16
CA MET A 97 12.05 5.09 1.00
C MET A 97 12.56 5.03 -0.45
N SER A 98 11.93 4.22 -1.30
CA SER A 98 12.25 4.03 -2.72
C SER A 98 12.00 5.32 -3.50
N HIS A 99 10.81 5.90 -3.30
CA HIS A 99 10.29 6.92 -4.21
C HIS A 99 10.38 8.35 -3.69
N ASP A 100 10.17 8.63 -2.40
CA ASP A 100 10.32 9.99 -1.86
C ASP A 100 11.76 10.50 -1.97
N LYS A 101 12.75 9.62 -2.22
CA LYS A 101 14.16 9.98 -2.34
C LYS A 101 14.68 10.08 -3.79
N LYS A 102 14.24 9.19 -4.68
CA LYS A 102 14.71 9.18 -6.09
C LYS A 102 13.93 10.15 -6.97
N ASP A 103 12.62 10.24 -6.76
CA ASP A 103 11.73 11.15 -7.48
C ASP A 103 11.32 12.34 -6.62
N ALA A 104 12.03 12.57 -5.49
CA ALA A 104 11.83 13.65 -4.52
C ALA A 104 11.59 15.03 -5.14
N ILE A 105 12.31 15.29 -6.25
CA ILE A 105 12.25 16.54 -7.02
C ILE A 105 10.84 16.77 -7.58
N PHE A 106 10.15 15.70 -7.95
CA PHE A 106 8.79 15.73 -8.46
C PHE A 106 7.78 15.48 -7.34
N MET A 107 8.02 14.52 -6.44
CA MET A 107 6.99 13.96 -5.54
C MET A 107 6.66 14.79 -4.30
N ARG A 108 7.40 15.87 -3.99
CA ARG A 108 7.20 16.72 -2.79
C ARG A 108 5.80 17.36 -2.64
N LYS A 109 4.95 17.30 -3.67
CA LYS A 109 3.57 17.82 -3.67
C LYS A 109 2.49 16.72 -3.79
N ALA A 110 2.88 15.46 -4.05
CA ALA A 110 1.97 14.33 -4.21
C ALA A 110 1.80 13.50 -2.92
N SER A 111 2.68 13.69 -1.93
CA SER A 111 2.74 12.97 -0.65
C SER A 111 1.70 13.42 0.38
#